data_AF-A0A671UFC1-F1
#
_entry.id   AF-A0A671UFC1-F1
#
_cell.length_a   1.000
_cell.length_b   1.000
_cell.length_c   1.000
_cell.angle_alpha   90.00
_cell.angle_beta   90.00
_cell.angle_gamma   90.00
#
_symmetry.space_group_name_H-M   'P 1'
#
loop_
_entity.id
_entity.type
_entity.pdbx_description
1 polymer ?
#
loop_
_entity_poly.entity_id
_entity_poly.type
_entity_poly.pdbx_seq_one_letter_code
_entity_poly.pdbx_strand_id
1 'polypeptide(L)'
;IERFPFYALSYFQQTVVKSLQNGTFSGSGYNSLGIIYGVFSFSNLLAPTVVTVIGPKMTMFFSGLLYSGYIAVFIIPSTWAFYLTSVLIGIGAAMLWTAQGHFLVENSEASTINRNTGVFWGLLQCSMLFGNLYIYFDWNGRTEISVHCVSSCSETILRLVKDKTILLLSPCMAYSGLELSFYSGVYGTCIGATSEFGEAAKGLIGISGIVVGVGEIVGGGLFGLMCKNSRFRRTSVVFLGMVVHFVAFYLIFLNIPNDAPVVFDTNTLKNPYLTPSVSIALLCSFLLGLGDSCFNTQLYSILGHVYAEQSTPAFAIFKFIQSIFAAVAFFYSGYLLLMWQLLLMVLLGFTGTLCFFVVERMQNFSADLQEY
;
A
#
# COMPACT_ATOMS: atom_id res chain seq x y z
N ILE A 1 -11.15 10.88 -10.58
CA ILE A 1 -12.38 10.07 -10.41
C ILE A 1 -12.14 8.60 -10.83
N GLU A 2 -11.22 8.31 -11.77
CA GLU A 2 -10.97 6.93 -12.24
C GLU A 2 -10.22 5.99 -11.26
N ARG A 3 -9.58 6.50 -10.20
CA ARG A 3 -8.99 5.66 -9.12
C ARG A 3 -10.01 4.83 -8.35
N PHE A 4 -11.30 5.18 -8.44
CA PHE A 4 -12.31 4.81 -7.45
C PHE A 4 -12.72 3.32 -7.57
N PRO A 5 -12.97 2.75 -8.76
CA PRO A 5 -13.42 1.36 -8.83
C PRO A 5 -12.31 0.34 -8.61
N PHE A 6 -11.03 0.66 -8.84
CA PHE A 6 -9.94 -0.32 -8.81
C PHE A 6 -9.62 -0.85 -7.41
N TYR A 7 -9.57 0.01 -6.39
CA TYR A 7 -9.39 -0.45 -5.01
C TYR A 7 -10.62 -1.22 -4.50
N ALA A 8 -11.83 -0.76 -4.81
CA ALA A 8 -13.05 -1.52 -4.52
C ALA A 8 -13.06 -2.89 -5.22
N LEU A 9 -12.66 -2.94 -6.50
CA LEU A 9 -12.46 -4.20 -7.23
C LEU A 9 -11.49 -5.10 -6.49
N SER A 10 -10.30 -4.65 -6.10
CA SER A 10 -9.29 -5.52 -5.46
C SER A 10 -9.81 -6.28 -4.23
N TYR A 11 -10.71 -5.69 -3.43
CA TYR A 11 -11.37 -6.38 -2.30
C TYR A 11 -12.48 -7.36 -2.73
N PHE A 12 -13.24 -7.06 -3.79
CA PHE A 12 -14.37 -7.88 -4.23
C PHE A 12 -14.07 -8.78 -5.45
N GLN A 13 -12.87 -8.70 -6.04
CA GLN A 13 -12.60 -9.22 -7.39
C GLN A 13 -12.85 -10.73 -7.50
N GLN A 14 -12.39 -11.51 -6.53
CA GLN A 14 -12.60 -12.95 -6.51
C GLN A 14 -14.09 -13.31 -6.29
N THR A 15 -14.83 -12.49 -5.54
CA THR A 15 -16.27 -12.67 -5.30
C THR A 15 -17.08 -12.35 -6.55
N VAL A 16 -16.78 -11.23 -7.22
CA VAL A 16 -17.40 -10.83 -8.50
C VAL A 16 -17.09 -11.86 -9.59
N VAL A 17 -15.82 -12.25 -9.75
CA VAL A 17 -15.41 -13.31 -10.69
C VAL A 17 -16.13 -14.64 -10.44
N LYS A 18 -16.36 -15.03 -9.18
CA LYS A 18 -17.15 -16.23 -8.84
C LYS A 18 -18.65 -16.06 -9.11
N SER A 19 -19.21 -14.86 -8.94
CA SER A 19 -20.62 -14.60 -9.29
C SER A 19 -20.90 -14.59 -10.80
N LEU A 20 -19.86 -14.38 -11.63
CA LEU A 20 -19.93 -14.34 -13.09
C LEU A 20 -19.81 -15.72 -13.76
N GLN A 21 -20.09 -16.82 -13.05
CA GLN A 21 -20.04 -18.20 -13.57
C GLN A 21 -21.20 -18.54 -14.53
N ASN A 22 -21.26 -17.85 -15.66
CA ASN A 22 -21.81 -18.42 -16.90
C ASN A 22 -20.73 -19.27 -17.59
N GLY A 23 -21.13 -20.35 -18.27
CA GLY A 23 -20.23 -21.42 -18.75
C GLY A 23 -19.17 -21.07 -19.80
N THR A 24 -18.96 -19.79 -20.10
CA THR A 24 -17.93 -19.27 -21.01
C THR A 24 -16.78 -18.54 -20.31
N PHE A 25 -16.90 -18.20 -19.02
CA PHE A 25 -15.88 -17.47 -18.27
C PHE A 25 -15.21 -18.37 -17.21
N SER A 26 -13.87 -18.43 -17.28
CA SER A 26 -13.03 -19.29 -16.42
C SER A 26 -11.86 -18.53 -15.77
N GLY A 27 -11.99 -17.20 -15.69
CA GLY A 27 -11.00 -16.34 -15.04
C GLY A 27 -10.91 -16.61 -13.53
N SER A 28 -9.70 -16.44 -12.98
CA SER A 28 -9.46 -16.41 -11.54
C SER A 28 -9.10 -14.97 -11.14
N GLY A 29 -9.81 -14.43 -10.16
CA GLY A 29 -9.55 -13.10 -9.62
C GLY A 29 -8.16 -13.02 -8.99
N TYR A 30 -7.74 -14.06 -8.27
CA TYR A 30 -6.38 -14.15 -7.70
C TYR A 30 -5.29 -14.22 -8.78
N ASN A 31 -5.51 -14.93 -9.89
CA ASN A 31 -4.52 -15.00 -10.98
C ASN A 31 -4.40 -13.63 -11.66
N SER A 32 -5.52 -12.92 -11.82
CA SER A 32 -5.54 -11.53 -12.27
C SER A 32 -4.78 -10.62 -11.28
N LEU A 33 -5.06 -10.65 -9.97
CA LEU A 33 -4.29 -9.88 -8.97
C LEU A 33 -2.78 -10.20 -9.05
N GLY A 34 -2.39 -11.47 -9.16
CA GLY A 34 -0.99 -11.86 -9.31
C GLY A 34 -0.31 -11.27 -10.54
N ILE A 35 -1.01 -11.28 -11.69
CA ILE A 35 -0.56 -10.61 -12.92
C ILE A 35 -0.47 -9.08 -12.70
N ILE A 36 -1.49 -8.47 -12.11
CA ILE A 36 -1.56 -7.02 -11.82
C ILE A 36 -0.36 -6.59 -10.98
N TYR A 37 -0.14 -7.22 -9.82
CA TYR A 37 0.92 -6.83 -8.90
C TYR A 37 2.32 -7.21 -9.41
N GLY A 38 2.47 -8.33 -10.12
CA GLY A 38 3.73 -8.70 -10.77
C GLY A 38 4.12 -7.72 -11.89
N VAL A 39 3.17 -7.38 -12.78
CA VAL A 39 3.39 -6.41 -13.86
C VAL A 39 3.54 -5.00 -13.30
N PHE A 40 2.81 -4.61 -12.26
CA PHE A 40 3.01 -3.36 -11.51
C PHE A 40 4.43 -3.26 -10.95
N SER A 41 4.92 -4.30 -10.28
CA SER A 41 6.26 -4.31 -9.69
C SER A 41 7.35 -4.17 -10.76
N PHE A 42 7.21 -4.82 -11.92
CA PHE A 42 8.14 -4.63 -13.04
C PHE A 42 7.98 -3.25 -13.70
N SER A 43 6.75 -2.79 -13.87
CA SER A 43 6.43 -1.51 -14.52
C SER A 43 6.83 -0.30 -13.68
N ASN A 44 6.94 -0.42 -12.36
CA ASN A 44 7.49 0.63 -11.50
C ASN A 44 8.95 0.98 -11.83
N LEU A 45 9.71 0.09 -12.49
CA LEU A 45 11.04 0.41 -13.03
C LEU A 45 11.00 1.30 -14.28
N LEU A 46 9.86 1.32 -14.99
CA LEU A 46 9.66 2.09 -16.23
C LEU A 46 8.74 3.31 -16.00
N ALA A 47 7.89 3.29 -14.97
CA ALA A 47 6.93 4.33 -14.67
C ALA A 47 7.55 5.74 -14.51
N PRO A 48 8.71 5.95 -13.85
CA PRO A 48 9.36 7.27 -13.80
C PRO A 48 9.73 7.78 -15.19
N THR A 49 10.28 6.87 -16.01
CA THR A 49 10.66 7.13 -17.41
C THR A 49 9.44 7.47 -18.27
N VAL A 50 8.24 6.97 -17.94
CA VAL A 50 7.01 7.39 -18.60
C VAL A 50 6.45 8.70 -17.99
N VAL A 51 6.54 8.90 -16.67
CA VAL A 51 5.97 10.05 -15.95
C VAL A 51 6.66 11.36 -16.23
N THR A 52 8.00 11.41 -16.14
CA THR A 52 8.75 12.65 -16.40
C THR A 52 8.63 13.07 -17.86
N VAL A 53 8.47 12.07 -18.73
CA VAL A 53 8.29 12.20 -20.17
C VAL A 53 6.90 12.71 -20.52
N ILE A 54 5.85 11.95 -20.16
CA ILE A 54 4.47 12.29 -20.53
C ILE A 54 3.98 13.52 -19.74
N GLY A 55 4.63 13.85 -18.63
CA GLY A 55 4.20 14.87 -17.68
C GLY A 55 3.16 14.28 -16.73
N PRO A 56 3.16 14.67 -15.44
CA PRO A 56 2.37 13.97 -14.44
C PRO A 56 0.85 14.11 -14.64
N LYS A 57 0.36 15.26 -15.12
CA LYS A 57 -1.06 15.45 -15.48
C LYS A 57 -1.52 14.44 -16.54
N MET A 58 -0.81 14.36 -17.66
CA MET A 58 -1.17 13.45 -18.75
C MET A 58 -0.90 11.98 -18.37
N THR A 59 0.11 11.70 -17.55
CA THR A 59 0.36 10.32 -17.11
C THR A 59 -0.70 9.83 -16.13
N MET A 60 -1.21 10.70 -15.24
CA MET A 60 -2.40 10.38 -14.45
C MET A 60 -3.62 10.14 -15.34
N PHE A 61 -3.77 10.87 -16.44
CA PHE A 61 -4.85 10.70 -17.42
C PHE A 61 -4.74 9.38 -18.20
N PHE A 62 -3.60 9.05 -18.83
CA PHE A 62 -3.44 7.76 -19.54
C PHE A 62 -3.54 6.57 -18.60
N SER A 63 -3.04 6.70 -17.37
CA SER A 63 -3.22 5.66 -16.38
C SER A 63 -4.68 5.56 -15.94
N GLY A 64 -5.40 6.68 -15.83
CA GLY A 64 -6.86 6.73 -15.72
C GLY A 64 -7.56 5.94 -16.84
N LEU A 65 -7.17 6.15 -18.10
CA LEU A 65 -7.68 5.39 -19.25
C LEU A 65 -7.37 3.88 -19.15
N LEU A 66 -6.23 3.48 -18.59
CA LEU A 66 -5.91 2.07 -18.34
C LEU A 66 -6.75 1.48 -17.19
N TYR A 67 -7.02 2.27 -16.14
CA TYR A 67 -7.98 1.92 -15.08
C TYR A 67 -9.38 1.72 -15.68
N SER A 68 -9.87 2.73 -16.41
CA SER A 68 -11.15 2.71 -17.13
C SER A 68 -11.23 1.54 -18.13
N GLY A 69 -10.15 1.21 -18.83
CA GLY A 69 -10.08 0.05 -19.75
C GLY A 69 -10.08 -1.31 -19.06
N TYR A 70 -9.47 -1.43 -17.88
CA TYR A 70 -9.57 -2.64 -17.04
C TYR A 70 -11.00 -2.84 -16.52
N ILE A 71 -11.61 -1.76 -16.03
CA ILE A 71 -13.01 -1.73 -15.59
C ILE A 71 -13.95 -2.07 -16.75
N ALA A 72 -13.66 -1.58 -17.97
CA ALA A 72 -14.48 -1.84 -19.16
C ALA A 72 -14.57 -3.33 -19.55
N VAL A 73 -13.60 -4.18 -19.19
CA VAL A 73 -13.69 -5.63 -19.47
C VAL A 73 -14.79 -6.31 -18.64
N PHE A 74 -15.21 -5.72 -17.51
CA PHE A 74 -16.36 -6.22 -16.76
C PHE A 74 -17.72 -5.90 -17.44
N ILE A 75 -17.74 -5.10 -18.52
CA ILE A 75 -18.93 -4.84 -19.34
C ILE A 75 -19.22 -6.03 -20.28
N ILE A 76 -18.19 -6.68 -20.82
CA ILE A 76 -18.29 -7.90 -21.63
C ILE A 76 -17.20 -8.88 -21.17
N PRO A 77 -17.45 -9.70 -20.12
CA PRO A 77 -16.43 -10.53 -19.50
C PRO A 77 -15.92 -11.62 -20.43
N SER A 78 -14.64 -11.52 -20.81
CA SER A 78 -13.91 -12.50 -21.62
C SER A 78 -12.59 -12.85 -20.94
N THR A 79 -12.32 -14.15 -20.75
CA THR A 79 -11.16 -14.65 -19.99
C THR A 79 -9.83 -14.12 -20.54
N TRP A 80 -9.67 -14.02 -21.86
CA TRP A 80 -8.47 -13.48 -22.50
C TRP A 80 -8.33 -11.97 -22.30
N ALA A 81 -9.41 -11.22 -22.55
CA ALA A 81 -9.41 -9.77 -22.37
C ALA A 81 -9.15 -9.38 -20.91
N PHE A 82 -9.67 -10.16 -19.96
CA PHE A 82 -9.51 -9.96 -18.52
C PHE A 82 -8.05 -10.10 -18.08
N TYR A 83 -7.36 -11.16 -18.51
CA TYR A 83 -5.92 -11.28 -18.22
C TYR A 83 -5.06 -10.29 -19.00
N LEU A 84 -5.43 -9.92 -20.23
CA LEU A 84 -4.73 -8.86 -20.97
C LEU A 84 -4.85 -7.50 -20.28
N THR A 85 -6.04 -7.09 -19.85
CA THR A 85 -6.17 -5.83 -19.11
C THR A 85 -5.62 -5.94 -17.69
N SER A 86 -5.53 -7.13 -17.09
CA SER A 86 -4.76 -7.37 -15.86
C SER A 86 -3.27 -7.05 -16.01
N VAL A 87 -2.67 -7.32 -17.19
CA VAL A 87 -1.32 -6.83 -17.50
C VAL A 87 -1.33 -5.30 -17.62
N LEU A 88 -2.19 -4.77 -18.49
CA LEU A 88 -2.23 -3.33 -18.81
C LEU A 88 -2.50 -2.43 -17.59
N ILE A 89 -3.30 -2.89 -16.63
CA ILE A 89 -3.58 -2.17 -15.39
C ILE A 89 -2.44 -2.24 -14.38
N GLY A 90 -1.62 -3.29 -14.38
CA GLY A 90 -0.37 -3.31 -13.63
C GLY A 90 0.56 -2.18 -14.12
N ILE A 91 0.69 -2.02 -15.44
CA ILE A 91 1.44 -0.91 -16.05
C ILE A 91 0.80 0.43 -15.67
N GLY A 92 -0.53 0.55 -15.83
CA GLY A 92 -1.29 1.74 -15.48
C GLY A 92 -1.11 2.17 -14.02
N ALA A 93 -1.19 1.24 -13.07
CA ALA A 93 -1.05 1.52 -11.64
C ALA A 93 0.34 2.09 -11.31
N ALA A 94 1.39 1.56 -11.93
CA ALA A 94 2.76 2.03 -11.71
C ALA A 94 2.90 3.49 -12.18
N MET A 95 2.45 3.76 -13.40
CA MET A 95 2.45 5.10 -13.99
C MET A 95 1.58 6.08 -13.19
N LEU A 96 0.37 5.68 -12.78
CA LEU A 96 -0.58 6.53 -12.02
C LEU A 96 -0.02 7.02 -10.69
N TRP A 97 0.68 6.14 -9.97
CA TRP A 97 1.20 6.42 -8.64
C TRP A 97 2.46 7.27 -8.70
N THR A 98 3.38 6.94 -9.61
CA THR A 98 4.57 7.76 -9.87
C THR A 98 4.18 9.16 -10.39
N ALA A 99 3.15 9.26 -11.23
CA ALA A 99 2.65 10.53 -11.77
C ALA A 99 2.09 11.45 -10.69
N GLN A 100 1.27 10.91 -9.80
CA GLN A 100 0.65 11.66 -8.71
C GLN A 100 1.69 12.14 -7.70
N GLY A 101 2.72 11.33 -7.40
CA GLY A 101 3.83 11.74 -6.55
C GLY A 101 4.54 12.99 -7.08
N HIS A 102 4.94 12.97 -8.36
CA HIS A 102 5.57 14.12 -9.03
C HIS A 102 4.64 15.34 -9.03
N PHE A 103 3.37 15.18 -9.40
CA PHE A 103 2.43 16.31 -9.47
C PHE A 103 2.30 17.04 -8.12
N LEU A 104 2.29 16.26 -7.04
CA LEU A 104 2.11 16.78 -5.69
C LEU A 104 3.34 17.55 -5.21
N VAL A 105 4.55 17.06 -5.52
CA VAL A 105 5.82 17.78 -5.28
C VAL A 105 5.84 19.09 -6.06
N GLU A 106 5.55 19.03 -7.36
CA GLU A 106 5.54 20.17 -8.29
C GLU A 106 4.56 21.29 -7.89
N ASN A 107 3.48 20.95 -7.19
CA ASN A 107 2.48 21.90 -6.69
C ASN A 107 2.61 22.16 -5.17
N SER A 108 3.79 21.94 -4.59
CA SER A 108 4.07 22.18 -3.17
C SER A 108 5.46 22.76 -2.91
N GLU A 109 5.55 23.73 -2.01
CA GLU A 109 6.83 24.14 -1.44
C GLU A 109 7.29 23.13 -0.37
N ALA A 110 8.59 23.10 -0.03
CA ALA A 110 9.11 22.31 1.09
C ALA A 110 8.41 22.64 2.44
N SER A 111 7.87 23.86 2.58
CA SER A 111 7.08 24.34 3.73
C SER A 111 5.66 23.77 3.81
N THR A 112 5.09 23.34 2.67
CA THR A 112 3.68 22.98 2.50
C THR A 112 3.46 21.56 1.99
N ILE A 113 4.48 20.89 1.47
CA ILE A 113 4.39 19.53 0.90
C ILE A 113 3.80 18.51 1.88
N ASN A 114 4.16 18.55 3.17
CA ASN A 114 3.57 17.66 4.18
C ASN A 114 2.06 17.89 4.35
N ARG A 115 1.61 19.15 4.33
CA ARG A 115 0.18 19.51 4.39
C ARG A 115 -0.53 19.08 3.11
N ASN A 116 0.04 19.38 1.94
CA ASN A 116 -0.57 19.04 0.66
C ASN A 116 -0.61 17.52 0.44
N THR A 117 0.37 16.77 0.97
CA THR A 117 0.36 15.29 1.06
C THR A 117 -0.70 14.78 2.02
N GLY A 118 -0.83 15.35 3.22
CA GLY A 118 -1.90 15.01 4.15
C GLY A 118 -3.30 15.30 3.59
N VAL A 119 -3.49 16.40 2.86
CA VAL A 119 -4.75 16.74 2.18
C VAL A 119 -5.01 15.79 1.00
N PHE A 120 -3.99 15.44 0.21
CA PHE A 120 -4.12 14.45 -0.86
C PHE A 120 -4.51 13.07 -0.31
N TRP A 121 -3.84 12.59 0.74
CA TRP A 121 -4.17 11.31 1.39
C TRP A 121 -5.53 11.35 2.07
N GLY A 122 -5.90 12.46 2.72
CA GLY A 122 -7.26 12.67 3.24
C GLY A 122 -8.30 12.56 2.14
N LEU A 123 -8.10 13.21 0.98
CA LEU A 123 -8.99 13.10 -0.18
C LEU A 123 -8.98 11.70 -0.81
N LEU A 124 -7.85 10.99 -0.78
CA LEU A 124 -7.73 9.62 -1.28
C LEU A 124 -8.49 8.62 -0.40
N GLN A 125 -8.34 8.67 0.92
CA GLN A 125 -9.06 7.76 1.82
C GLN A 125 -10.54 8.16 1.94
N CYS A 126 -10.87 9.45 1.85
CA CYS A 126 -12.24 9.89 1.58
C CYS A 126 -12.77 9.36 0.24
N SER A 127 -11.95 9.11 -0.78
CA SER A 127 -12.40 8.47 -2.02
C SER A 127 -12.73 6.97 -1.86
N MET A 128 -12.29 6.30 -0.79
CA MET A 128 -12.84 4.98 -0.41
C MET A 128 -14.23 5.13 0.23
N LEU A 129 -14.45 6.15 1.07
CA LEU A 129 -15.76 6.45 1.65
C LEU A 129 -16.78 6.83 0.55
N PHE A 130 -16.47 7.86 -0.21
CA PHE A 130 -17.33 8.36 -1.29
C PHE A 130 -17.36 7.42 -2.50
N GLY A 131 -16.30 6.66 -2.80
CA GLY A 131 -16.28 5.73 -3.94
C GLY A 131 -17.25 4.57 -3.78
N ASN A 132 -17.30 3.96 -2.58
CA ASN A 132 -18.30 2.92 -2.28
C ASN A 132 -19.73 3.50 -2.25
N LEU A 133 -19.90 4.71 -1.71
CA LEU A 133 -21.19 5.42 -1.70
C LEU A 133 -21.63 5.85 -3.11
N TYR A 134 -20.68 6.16 -3.99
CA TYR A 134 -20.91 6.55 -5.38
C TYR A 134 -21.29 5.34 -6.24
N ILE A 135 -20.61 4.19 -6.11
CA ILE A 135 -20.99 2.94 -6.81
C ILE A 135 -22.42 2.49 -6.47
N TYR A 136 -22.90 2.80 -5.26
CA TYR A 136 -24.28 2.55 -4.83
C TYR A 136 -25.34 3.45 -5.53
N PHE A 137 -24.96 4.62 -6.06
CA PHE A 137 -25.88 5.56 -6.75
C PHE A 137 -25.63 5.69 -8.26
N ASP A 138 -24.39 5.51 -8.74
CA ASP A 138 -23.94 5.83 -10.10
C ASP A 138 -23.97 4.65 -11.08
N TRP A 139 -24.54 3.50 -10.70
CA TRP A 139 -24.72 2.36 -11.63
C TRP A 139 -25.83 2.63 -12.69
N ASN A 140 -25.90 3.87 -13.19
CA ASN A 140 -27.03 4.49 -13.89
C ASN A 140 -26.64 5.37 -15.12
N GLY A 141 -25.37 5.36 -15.61
CA GLY A 141 -25.06 5.34 -17.07
C GLY A 141 -24.21 6.44 -17.83
N ARG A 142 -22.88 6.20 -18.03
CA ARG A 142 -21.97 6.53 -19.20
C ARG A 142 -21.21 7.91 -19.32
N THR A 143 -20.14 8.15 -20.14
CA THR A 143 -18.82 7.48 -20.49
C THR A 143 -17.84 8.43 -21.30
N GLU A 144 -16.51 8.11 -21.38
CA GLU A 144 -15.45 8.55 -22.37
C GLU A 144 -14.95 10.05 -22.38
N ILE A 145 -13.89 10.57 -23.08
CA ILE A 145 -12.96 10.14 -24.18
C ILE A 145 -11.43 10.51 -23.95
N SER A 146 -10.63 11.07 -24.92
CA SER A 146 -9.13 10.93 -25.00
C SER A 146 -8.24 12.05 -25.65
N VAL A 147 -6.88 12.03 -25.44
CA VAL A 147 -5.78 12.80 -26.14
C VAL A 147 -4.38 12.03 -26.14
N HIS A 148 -3.18 12.64 -26.40
CA HIS A 148 -1.87 12.04 -26.90
C HIS A 148 -0.61 12.94 -26.57
N CYS A 149 0.72 12.67 -26.67
CA CYS A 149 1.70 11.56 -26.36
C CYS A 149 3.21 12.08 -26.48
N VAL A 150 4.30 11.45 -25.93
CA VAL A 150 5.66 12.06 -25.63
C VAL A 150 6.91 11.08 -25.61
N SER A 151 8.19 11.51 -25.38
CA SER A 151 9.38 10.60 -25.21
C SER A 151 10.57 11.01 -24.28
N SER A 152 11.42 10.01 -23.92
CA SER A 152 12.83 10.02 -23.43
C SER A 152 13.19 10.27 -21.92
N CYS A 153 13.77 9.26 -21.22
CA CYS A 153 14.44 9.39 -19.89
C CYS A 153 15.39 8.18 -19.53
N SER A 154 14.98 7.23 -18.66
CA SER A 154 15.66 5.96 -18.30
C SER A 154 16.88 5.98 -17.34
N GLU A 155 17.97 6.67 -17.65
CA GLU A 155 19.30 6.35 -17.05
C GLU A 155 19.43 6.53 -15.53
N THR A 156 18.66 7.43 -14.92
CA THR A 156 18.85 7.87 -13.53
C THR A 156 18.62 6.77 -12.49
N ILE A 157 17.71 5.82 -12.78
CA ILE A 157 17.27 4.78 -11.83
C ILE A 157 18.43 3.84 -11.44
N LEU A 158 19.24 3.42 -12.42
CA LEU A 158 20.35 2.47 -12.22
C LEU A 158 21.48 3.02 -11.35
N ARG A 159 21.57 4.36 -11.21
CA ARG A 159 22.54 5.02 -10.33
C ARG A 159 22.03 5.02 -8.89
N LEU A 160 20.77 5.38 -8.67
CA LEU A 160 20.15 5.50 -7.33
C LEU A 160 19.97 4.17 -6.59
N VAL A 161 19.74 3.04 -7.30
CA VAL A 161 19.64 1.70 -6.66
C VAL A 161 20.92 1.33 -5.90
N LYS A 162 22.07 1.89 -6.29
CA LYS A 162 23.38 1.65 -5.66
C LYS A 162 23.73 2.69 -4.59
N ASP A 163 22.88 3.69 -4.35
CA ASP A 163 23.17 4.72 -3.37
C ASP A 163 23.11 4.18 -1.93
N LYS A 164 24.06 4.61 -1.10
CA LYS A 164 24.23 4.14 0.27
C LYS A 164 23.01 4.45 1.16
N THR A 165 22.29 5.54 0.89
CA THR A 165 21.09 5.90 1.65
C THR A 165 19.88 5.07 1.22
N ILE A 166 19.68 4.80 -0.08
CA ILE A 166 18.67 3.82 -0.55
C ILE A 166 18.93 2.43 0.05
N LEU A 167 20.17 1.95 -0.02
CA LEU A 167 20.53 0.62 0.49
C LEU A 167 20.29 0.50 2.00
N LEU A 168 20.61 1.53 2.78
CA LEU A 168 20.33 1.54 4.22
C LEU A 168 18.84 1.73 4.55
N LEU A 169 18.07 2.49 3.77
CA LEU A 169 16.61 2.57 3.97
C LEU A 169 15.88 1.29 3.55
N SER A 170 16.47 0.45 2.71
CA SER A 170 15.81 -0.74 2.12
C SER A 170 15.15 -1.70 3.13
N PRO A 171 15.67 -1.98 4.35
CA PRO A 171 14.98 -2.85 5.31
C PRO A 171 13.70 -2.20 5.90
N CYS A 172 13.67 -0.86 5.99
CA CYS A 172 12.49 -0.10 6.43
C CYS A 172 11.43 -0.05 5.32
N MET A 173 11.86 0.12 4.07
CA MET A 173 11.00 0.00 2.89
C MET A 173 10.40 -1.42 2.75
N ALA A 174 11.21 -2.44 3.01
CA ALA A 174 10.81 -3.84 3.02
C ALA A 174 9.81 -4.15 4.13
N TYR A 175 10.03 -3.63 5.34
CA TYR A 175 9.09 -3.74 6.47
C TYR A 175 7.70 -3.17 6.12
N SER A 176 7.63 -1.95 5.59
CA SER A 176 6.37 -1.34 5.12
C SER A 176 5.78 -2.05 3.89
N GLY A 177 6.51 -2.98 3.25
CA GLY A 177 5.97 -3.92 2.26
C GLY A 177 5.28 -5.11 2.92
N LEU A 178 5.95 -5.75 3.89
CA LEU A 178 5.35 -6.84 4.68
C LEU A 178 4.06 -6.37 5.37
N GLU A 179 4.14 -5.25 6.09
CA GLU A 179 3.07 -4.76 6.94
C GLU A 179 1.83 -4.34 6.13
N LEU A 180 2.02 -3.67 4.99
CA LEU A 180 0.97 -3.37 4.01
C LEU A 180 0.20 -4.62 3.58
N SER A 181 0.89 -5.72 3.25
CA SER A 181 0.23 -6.98 2.88
C SER A 181 -0.48 -7.65 4.06
N PHE A 182 0.07 -7.47 5.27
CA PHE A 182 -0.45 -8.06 6.48
C PHE A 182 -1.79 -7.43 6.87
N TYR A 183 -1.89 -6.10 6.97
CA TYR A 183 -3.16 -5.48 7.36
C TYR A 183 -4.23 -5.57 6.27
N SER A 184 -3.86 -5.44 4.99
CA SER A 184 -4.82 -5.39 3.87
C SER A 184 -5.36 -6.76 3.45
N GLY A 185 -4.64 -7.85 3.73
CA GLY A 185 -5.07 -9.21 3.43
C GLY A 185 -5.05 -10.14 4.65
N VAL A 186 -3.86 -10.47 5.14
CA VAL A 186 -3.66 -11.57 6.13
C VAL A 186 -4.46 -11.36 7.40
N TYR A 187 -4.46 -10.15 7.94
CA TYR A 187 -5.11 -9.88 9.21
C TYR A 187 -6.63 -9.90 9.10
N GLY A 188 -7.16 -9.34 8.00
CA GLY A 188 -8.57 -9.43 7.66
C GLY A 188 -9.05 -10.88 7.47
N THR A 189 -8.29 -11.72 6.76
CA THR A 189 -8.66 -13.15 6.61
C THR A 189 -8.55 -13.91 7.93
N CYS A 190 -7.58 -13.61 8.79
CA CYS A 190 -7.48 -14.23 10.12
C CYS A 190 -8.68 -13.88 11.03
N ILE A 191 -9.17 -12.64 10.99
CA ILE A 191 -10.43 -12.26 11.65
C ILE A 191 -11.60 -13.07 11.07
N GLY A 192 -11.72 -13.12 9.74
CA GLY A 192 -12.78 -13.89 9.06
C GLY A 192 -12.73 -15.41 9.25
N ALA A 193 -11.56 -15.93 9.67
CA ALA A 193 -11.30 -17.34 9.97
C ALA A 193 -11.55 -17.72 11.45
N THR A 194 -11.61 -16.73 12.36
CA THR A 194 -11.74 -16.99 13.80
C THR A 194 -13.19 -17.39 14.12
N SER A 195 -13.40 -18.66 14.47
CA SER A 195 -14.74 -19.25 14.59
C SER A 195 -15.57 -18.67 15.75
N GLU A 196 -14.90 -18.23 16.79
CA GLU A 196 -15.45 -17.62 18.01
C GLU A 196 -16.10 -16.26 17.76
N PHE A 197 -15.87 -15.64 16.60
CA PHE A 197 -16.59 -14.43 16.15
C PHE A 197 -17.94 -14.73 15.48
N GLY A 198 -18.31 -16.01 15.32
CA GLY A 198 -19.60 -16.46 14.80
C GLY A 198 -19.88 -16.05 13.35
N GLU A 199 -21.16 -16.04 12.96
CA GLU A 199 -21.56 -15.72 11.57
C GLU A 199 -21.14 -14.30 11.13
N ALA A 200 -20.96 -13.38 12.08
CA ALA A 200 -20.50 -12.02 11.84
C ALA A 200 -19.01 -11.93 11.40
N ALA A 201 -18.19 -12.97 11.61
CA ALA A 201 -16.75 -12.97 11.33
C ALA A 201 -16.39 -12.46 9.93
N LYS A 202 -17.17 -12.84 8.91
CA LYS A 202 -16.97 -12.42 7.51
C LYS A 202 -17.28 -10.94 7.28
N GLY A 203 -18.19 -10.35 8.06
CA GLY A 203 -18.48 -8.91 8.04
C GLY A 203 -17.40 -8.09 8.77
N LEU A 204 -16.79 -8.66 9.82
CA LEU A 204 -15.69 -8.01 10.54
C LEU A 204 -14.46 -7.74 9.67
N ILE A 205 -14.27 -8.47 8.56
CA ILE A 205 -13.21 -8.20 7.57
C ILE A 205 -13.35 -6.77 7.00
N GLY A 206 -14.56 -6.39 6.59
CA GLY A 206 -14.83 -5.05 6.05
C GLY A 206 -14.73 -3.95 7.12
N ILE A 207 -15.20 -4.24 8.34
CA ILE A 207 -15.09 -3.31 9.47
C ILE A 207 -13.62 -3.12 9.86
N SER A 208 -12.80 -4.17 9.85
CA SER A 208 -11.34 -4.09 10.06
C SER A 208 -10.70 -3.14 9.05
N GLY A 209 -11.01 -3.26 7.75
CA GLY A 209 -10.49 -2.36 6.72
C GLY A 209 -10.87 -0.88 6.93
N ILE A 210 -12.12 -0.61 7.35
CA ILE A 210 -12.54 0.75 7.72
C ILE A 210 -11.74 1.27 8.93
N VAL A 211 -11.56 0.43 9.95
CA VAL A 211 -10.89 0.81 11.21
C VAL A 211 -9.37 0.99 11.01
N VAL A 212 -8.73 0.25 10.10
CA VAL A 212 -7.38 0.55 9.60
C VAL A 212 -7.34 1.95 8.98
N GLY A 213 -8.23 2.26 8.05
CA GLY A 213 -8.30 3.58 7.40
C GLY A 213 -8.51 4.74 8.38
N VAL A 214 -9.26 4.52 9.47
CA VAL A 214 -9.38 5.50 10.56
C VAL A 214 -8.04 5.67 11.30
N GLY A 215 -7.30 4.58 11.56
CA GLY A 215 -5.93 4.63 12.10
C GLY A 215 -4.97 5.42 11.21
N GLU A 216 -4.98 5.15 9.90
CA GLU A 216 -4.17 5.86 8.90
C GLU A 216 -4.49 7.36 8.86
N ILE A 217 -5.78 7.73 8.89
CA ILE A 217 -6.22 9.14 8.89
C ILE A 217 -5.79 9.85 10.18
N VAL A 218 -5.89 9.18 11.34
CA VAL A 218 -5.46 9.74 12.63
C VAL A 218 -3.94 9.94 12.67
N GLY A 219 -3.16 8.94 12.26
CA GLY A 219 -1.69 9.04 12.23
C GLY A 219 -1.18 10.04 11.19
N GLY A 220 -1.66 9.95 9.95
CA GLY A 220 -1.34 10.89 8.88
C GLY A 220 -1.76 12.33 9.21
N GLY A 221 -2.91 12.51 9.87
CA GLY A 221 -3.37 13.81 10.38
C GLY A 221 -2.46 14.37 11.47
N LEU A 222 -2.27 13.63 12.56
CA LEU A 222 -1.41 14.06 13.68
C LEU A 222 0.03 14.31 13.24
N PHE A 223 0.68 13.31 12.65
CA PHE A 223 2.12 13.34 12.37
C PHE A 223 2.46 14.05 11.06
N GLY A 224 1.52 14.18 10.12
CA GLY A 224 1.69 15.01 8.92
C GLY A 224 1.47 16.50 9.17
N LEU A 225 0.49 16.89 9.99
CA LEU A 225 0.18 18.31 10.26
C LEU A 225 1.01 18.93 11.39
N MET A 226 1.29 18.19 12.47
CA MET A 226 2.03 18.74 13.61
C MET A 226 3.54 18.89 13.33
N CYS A 227 4.12 18.10 12.43
CA CYS A 227 5.56 18.02 12.17
C CYS A 227 6.10 19.17 11.27
N LYS A 228 5.75 20.41 11.62
CA LYS A 228 6.10 21.61 10.84
C LYS A 228 7.53 22.13 11.06
N ASN A 229 8.27 21.61 12.05
CA ASN A 229 9.70 21.87 12.22
C ASN A 229 10.38 20.85 13.18
N SER A 230 11.71 20.74 13.04
CA SER A 230 12.75 20.00 13.83
C SER A 230 13.05 18.50 13.56
N ARG A 231 14.36 18.25 13.35
CA ARG A 231 15.08 16.99 13.07
C ARG A 231 14.72 15.83 14.00
N PHE A 232 14.59 16.10 15.30
CA PHE A 232 14.31 15.09 16.36
C PHE A 232 13.00 14.30 16.12
N ARG A 233 12.04 14.89 15.39
CA ARG A 233 10.66 14.39 15.33
C ARG A 233 10.45 13.25 14.35
N ARG A 234 11.25 13.15 13.26
CA ARG A 234 11.14 12.04 12.30
C ARG A 234 11.46 10.71 12.99
N THR A 235 12.58 10.67 13.70
CA THR A 235 13.01 9.57 14.56
C THR A 235 11.93 9.20 15.60
N SER A 236 11.33 10.19 16.29
CA SER A 236 10.27 9.93 17.28
C SER A 236 9.00 9.34 16.66
N VAL A 237 8.59 9.76 15.46
CA VAL A 237 7.39 9.21 14.80
C VAL A 237 7.62 7.78 14.31
N VAL A 238 8.79 7.47 13.74
CA VAL A 238 9.14 6.07 13.38
C VAL A 238 9.22 5.20 14.63
N PHE A 239 9.82 5.69 15.72
CA PHE A 239 9.84 4.97 17.01
C PHE A 239 8.44 4.68 17.55
N LEU A 240 7.54 5.68 17.51
CA LEU A 240 6.15 5.51 17.92
C LEU A 240 5.43 4.49 17.05
N GLY A 241 5.60 4.55 15.73
CA GLY A 241 5.06 3.55 14.79
C GLY A 241 5.52 2.13 15.12
N MET A 242 6.83 1.94 15.38
CA MET A 242 7.38 0.64 15.78
C MET A 242 6.75 0.11 17.08
N VAL A 243 6.61 0.96 18.10
CA VAL A 243 5.99 0.58 19.39
C VAL A 243 4.50 0.25 19.21
N VAL A 244 3.76 1.05 18.44
CA VAL A 244 2.34 0.84 18.11
C VAL A 244 2.15 -0.50 17.38
N HIS A 245 2.98 -0.78 16.36
CA HIS A 245 2.97 -2.04 15.64
C HIS A 245 3.33 -3.23 16.52
N PHE A 246 4.33 -3.12 17.39
CA PHE A 246 4.72 -4.24 18.27
C PHE A 246 3.65 -4.55 19.31
N VAL A 247 2.95 -3.54 19.83
CA VAL A 247 1.76 -3.73 20.68
C VAL A 247 0.64 -4.41 19.89
N ALA A 248 0.36 -3.98 18.65
CA ALA A 248 -0.63 -4.63 17.80
C ALA A 248 -0.26 -6.10 17.53
N PHE A 249 0.97 -6.40 17.12
CA PHE A 249 1.44 -7.77 16.85
C PHE A 249 1.33 -8.67 18.09
N TYR A 250 1.64 -8.15 19.29
CA TYR A 250 1.50 -8.92 20.54
C TYR A 250 0.04 -9.18 20.90
N LEU A 251 -0.86 -8.19 20.76
CA LEU A 251 -2.29 -8.37 20.97
C LEU A 251 -2.91 -9.35 19.95
N ILE A 252 -2.48 -9.32 18.69
CA ILE A 252 -2.88 -10.28 17.65
C ILE A 252 -2.43 -11.69 18.01
N PHE A 253 -1.18 -11.87 18.42
CA PHE A 253 -0.63 -13.17 18.85
C PHE A 253 -1.43 -13.80 20.01
N LEU A 254 -1.96 -12.98 20.92
CA LEU A 254 -2.78 -13.45 22.03
C LEU A 254 -4.25 -13.73 21.65
N ASN A 255 -4.82 -12.93 20.76
CA ASN A 255 -6.28 -12.88 20.50
C ASN A 255 -6.75 -13.70 19.28
N ILE A 256 -5.85 -14.15 18.41
CA ILE A 256 -6.19 -14.79 17.12
C ILE A 256 -5.56 -16.20 17.03
N PRO A 257 -6.28 -17.22 16.52
CA PRO A 257 -5.73 -18.56 16.32
C PRO A 257 -4.47 -18.58 15.44
N ASN A 258 -3.44 -19.31 15.88
CA ASN A 258 -2.12 -19.30 15.24
C ASN A 258 -2.11 -19.92 13.82
N ASP A 259 -3.06 -20.82 13.53
CA ASP A 259 -3.31 -21.41 12.21
C ASP A 259 -4.45 -20.74 11.42
N ALA A 260 -5.00 -19.60 11.89
CA ALA A 260 -5.97 -18.81 11.13
C ALA A 260 -5.53 -18.43 9.69
N PRO A 261 -4.23 -18.19 9.37
CA PRO A 261 -3.80 -17.96 7.98
C PRO A 261 -3.93 -19.19 7.07
N VAL A 262 -3.91 -20.40 7.64
CA VAL A 262 -3.81 -21.67 6.89
C VAL A 262 -5.03 -22.60 7.04
N VAL A 263 -6.03 -22.20 7.85
CA VAL A 263 -7.22 -23.02 8.17
C VAL A 263 -7.99 -23.48 6.94
N PHE A 264 -7.97 -22.71 5.86
CA PHE A 264 -8.69 -23.03 4.61
C PHE A 264 -8.12 -24.26 3.90
N ASP A 265 -6.84 -24.58 4.11
CA ASP A 265 -6.18 -25.77 3.55
C ASP A 265 -6.05 -26.88 4.61
N THR A 266 -5.79 -26.54 5.89
CA THR A 266 -5.56 -27.56 6.94
C THR A 266 -6.83 -28.05 7.63
N ASN A 267 -7.91 -27.25 7.64
CA ASN A 267 -9.11 -27.44 8.46
C ASN A 267 -8.81 -27.59 9.98
N THR A 268 -7.66 -27.10 10.45
CA THR A 268 -7.30 -27.04 11.87
C THR A 268 -7.43 -25.61 12.39
N LEU A 269 -7.98 -25.47 13.60
CA LEU A 269 -8.02 -24.21 14.33
C LEU A 269 -7.61 -24.48 15.78
N LYS A 270 -6.46 -23.95 16.18
CA LYS A 270 -5.88 -24.09 17.52
C LYS A 270 -6.44 -23.02 18.45
N ASN A 271 -6.75 -23.43 19.67
CA ASN A 271 -7.13 -22.52 20.75
C ASN A 271 -6.08 -21.38 20.88
N PRO A 272 -6.48 -20.10 20.75
CA PRO A 272 -5.61 -18.96 21.04
C PRO A 272 -5.37 -18.79 22.54
N TYR A 273 -4.42 -17.93 22.91
CA TYR A 273 -4.00 -17.74 24.31
C TYR A 273 -5.04 -16.98 25.15
N LEU A 274 -5.83 -16.12 24.51
CA LEU A 274 -7.02 -15.48 25.08
C LEU A 274 -8.26 -15.93 24.29
N THR A 275 -9.41 -15.97 24.96
CA THR A 275 -10.72 -16.10 24.29
C THR A 275 -10.88 -14.95 23.28
N PRO A 276 -11.08 -15.20 21.97
CA PRO A 276 -11.03 -14.14 20.97
C PRO A 276 -12.06 -13.04 21.23
N SER A 277 -11.58 -11.80 21.28
CA SER A 277 -12.40 -10.60 21.39
C SER A 277 -12.41 -9.83 20.07
N VAL A 278 -13.61 -9.55 19.56
CA VAL A 278 -13.83 -8.65 18.40
C VAL A 278 -13.30 -7.25 18.70
N SER A 279 -13.45 -6.78 19.94
CA SER A 279 -12.97 -5.45 20.36
C SER A 279 -11.45 -5.35 20.34
N ILE A 280 -10.74 -6.40 20.76
CA ILE A 280 -9.27 -6.46 20.67
C ILE A 280 -8.84 -6.56 19.20
N ALA A 281 -9.55 -7.34 18.38
CA ALA A 281 -9.23 -7.45 16.96
C ALA A 281 -9.36 -6.10 16.22
N LEU A 282 -10.48 -5.39 16.39
CA LEU A 282 -10.67 -4.07 15.78
C LEU A 282 -9.74 -3.00 16.36
N LEU A 283 -9.35 -3.09 17.64
CA LEU A 283 -8.29 -2.25 18.19
C LEU A 283 -6.95 -2.50 17.47
N CYS A 284 -6.61 -3.75 17.18
CA CYS A 284 -5.41 -4.07 16.41
C CYS A 284 -5.49 -3.53 14.97
N SER A 285 -6.65 -3.61 14.32
CA SER A 285 -6.89 -2.97 13.01
C SER A 285 -6.53 -1.47 13.04
N PHE A 286 -7.00 -0.75 14.07
CA PHE A 286 -6.70 0.68 14.25
C PHE A 286 -5.20 0.93 14.47
N LEU A 287 -4.56 0.12 15.31
CA LEU A 287 -3.14 0.25 15.62
C LEU A 287 -2.24 -0.06 14.40
N LEU A 288 -2.60 -1.00 13.53
CA LEU A 288 -1.87 -1.28 12.29
C LEU A 288 -1.85 -0.04 11.37
N GLY A 289 -3.03 0.54 11.06
CA GLY A 289 -3.11 1.76 10.24
C GLY A 289 -2.43 2.99 10.88
N LEU A 290 -2.50 3.11 12.20
CA LEU A 290 -1.79 4.15 12.95
C LEU A 290 -0.27 3.98 12.86
N GLY A 291 0.23 2.74 12.87
CA GLY A 291 1.65 2.41 12.71
C GLY A 291 2.14 2.60 11.28
N ASP A 292 1.41 2.11 10.26
CA ASP A 292 1.80 2.26 8.85
C ASP A 292 1.90 3.75 8.48
N SER A 293 0.89 4.54 8.82
CA SER A 293 0.90 5.98 8.52
C SER A 293 2.06 6.72 9.21
N CYS A 294 2.58 6.23 10.34
CA CYS A 294 3.86 6.70 10.89
C CYS A 294 5.04 6.35 9.99
N PHE A 295 5.21 5.07 9.62
CA PHE A 295 6.33 4.61 8.78
C PHE A 295 6.31 5.22 7.38
N ASN A 296 5.19 5.14 6.65
CA ASN A 296 5.04 5.70 5.31
C ASN A 296 5.32 7.22 5.34
N THR A 297 4.70 8.00 6.23
CA THR A 297 4.90 9.47 6.27
C THR A 297 6.38 9.85 6.44
N GLN A 298 7.13 9.14 7.28
CA GLN A 298 8.55 9.45 7.51
C GLN A 298 9.47 8.91 6.39
N LEU A 299 9.16 7.77 5.79
CA LEU A 299 9.83 7.29 4.56
C LEU A 299 9.63 8.27 3.40
N TYR A 300 8.41 8.78 3.20
CA TYR A 300 8.14 9.82 2.21
C TYR A 300 8.91 11.11 2.52
N SER A 301 8.96 11.54 3.79
CA SER A 301 9.68 12.75 4.21
C SER A 301 11.19 12.67 4.00
N ILE A 302 11.83 11.55 4.34
CA ILE A 302 13.29 11.43 4.21
C ILE A 302 13.72 11.30 2.74
N LEU A 303 12.98 10.55 1.92
CA LEU A 303 13.25 10.42 0.48
C LEU A 303 13.04 11.74 -0.27
N GLY A 304 11.93 12.44 0.00
CA GLY A 304 11.63 13.72 -0.62
C GLY A 304 12.60 14.84 -0.23
N HIS A 305 13.29 14.69 0.92
CA HIS A 305 14.33 15.61 1.37
C HIS A 305 15.70 15.28 0.76
N VAL A 306 16.16 14.02 0.87
CA VAL A 306 17.51 13.61 0.42
C VAL A 306 17.63 13.58 -1.10
N TYR A 307 16.55 13.26 -1.82
CA TYR A 307 16.54 13.18 -3.28
C TYR A 307 15.60 14.19 -3.91
N ALA A 308 15.51 15.42 -3.39
CA ALA A 308 14.58 16.43 -3.91
C ALA A 308 14.66 16.61 -5.45
N GLU A 309 15.87 16.75 -6.00
CA GLU A 309 16.16 16.87 -7.44
C GLU A 309 15.95 15.57 -8.24
N GLN A 310 15.94 14.41 -7.58
CA GLN A 310 15.85 13.07 -8.21
C GLN A 310 14.74 12.23 -7.58
N SER A 311 13.65 12.90 -7.20
CA SER A 311 12.61 12.33 -6.33
C SER A 311 11.81 11.23 -7.02
N THR A 312 11.46 11.39 -8.30
CA THR A 312 10.72 10.39 -9.08
C THR A 312 11.40 9.00 -9.10
N PRO A 313 12.69 8.86 -9.49
CA PRO A 313 13.37 7.56 -9.42
C PRO A 313 13.64 7.07 -7.99
N ALA A 314 13.87 7.95 -7.00
CA ALA A 314 14.01 7.54 -5.60
C ALA A 314 12.71 6.93 -5.03
N PHE A 315 11.55 7.55 -5.30
CA PHE A 315 10.24 7.01 -4.91
C PHE A 315 9.87 5.74 -5.68
N ALA A 316 10.33 5.59 -6.92
CA ALA A 316 10.15 4.36 -7.68
C ALA A 316 10.89 3.18 -7.05
N ILE A 317 12.13 3.39 -6.59
CA ILE A 317 12.91 2.35 -5.89
C ILE A 317 12.25 1.98 -4.55
N PHE A 318 11.74 2.97 -3.81
CA PHE A 318 10.91 2.71 -2.63
C PHE A 318 9.70 1.82 -2.95
N LYS A 319 8.88 2.20 -3.93
CA LYS A 319 7.69 1.42 -4.31
C LYS A 319 8.03 0.07 -4.93
N PHE A 320 9.15 -0.07 -5.62
CA PHE A 320 9.67 -1.36 -6.09
C PHE A 320 10.00 -2.29 -4.92
N ILE A 321 10.76 -1.83 -3.92
CA ILE A 321 11.10 -2.62 -2.73
C ILE A 321 9.84 -2.95 -1.93
N GLN A 322 8.98 -1.96 -1.66
CA GLN A 322 7.73 -2.17 -0.93
C GLN A 322 6.81 -3.20 -1.62
N SER A 323 6.71 -3.15 -2.96
CA SER A 323 5.90 -4.09 -3.75
C SER A 323 6.47 -5.50 -3.74
N ILE A 324 7.79 -5.67 -3.84
CA ILE A 324 8.44 -6.99 -3.79
C ILE A 324 8.19 -7.64 -2.43
N PHE A 325 8.40 -6.93 -1.33
CA PHE A 325 8.20 -7.50 0.00
C PHE A 325 6.71 -7.76 0.31
N ALA A 326 5.79 -6.92 -0.16
CA ALA A 326 4.36 -7.20 -0.11
C ALA A 326 3.97 -8.47 -0.90
N ALA A 327 4.52 -8.67 -2.10
CA ALA A 327 4.27 -9.86 -2.91
C ALA A 327 4.86 -11.14 -2.30
N VAL A 328 6.08 -11.07 -1.75
CA VAL A 328 6.70 -12.18 -1.00
C VAL A 328 5.87 -12.54 0.22
N ALA A 329 5.33 -11.54 0.93
CA ALA A 329 4.48 -11.75 2.09
C ALA A 329 3.14 -12.40 1.73
N PHE A 330 2.41 -11.87 0.74
CA PHE A 330 1.20 -12.53 0.25
C PHE A 330 1.46 -13.98 -0.18
N PHE A 331 2.63 -14.27 -0.78
CA PHE A 331 3.00 -15.63 -1.15
C PHE A 331 3.25 -16.55 0.06
N TYR A 332 4.01 -16.13 1.08
CA TYR A 332 4.25 -17.00 2.25
C TYR A 332 3.03 -17.13 3.17
N SER A 333 2.07 -16.20 3.10
CA SER A 333 1.01 -16.06 4.12
C SER A 333 0.06 -17.24 4.22
N GLY A 334 -0.16 -17.97 3.12
CA GLY A 334 -0.95 -19.22 3.10
C GLY A 334 -0.19 -20.47 3.57
N TYR A 335 1.11 -20.36 3.85
CA TYR A 335 1.96 -21.50 4.25
C TYR A 335 2.56 -21.35 5.66
N LEU A 336 2.68 -20.13 6.18
CA LEU A 336 3.27 -19.85 7.50
C LEU A 336 2.21 -19.57 8.57
N LEU A 337 2.35 -20.22 9.73
CA LEU A 337 1.59 -19.90 10.94
C LEU A 337 1.78 -18.44 11.35
N LEU A 338 0.72 -17.85 11.92
CA LEU A 338 0.63 -16.43 12.26
C LEU A 338 1.82 -15.95 13.11
N MET A 339 2.23 -16.74 14.10
CA MET A 339 3.37 -16.41 14.98
C MET A 339 4.68 -16.19 14.21
N TRP A 340 4.92 -16.90 13.11
CA TRP A 340 6.13 -16.73 12.30
C TRP A 340 6.07 -15.45 11.46
N GLN A 341 4.90 -15.10 10.96
CA GLN A 341 4.67 -13.85 10.23
C GLN A 341 4.84 -12.63 11.15
N LEU A 342 4.25 -12.69 12.36
CA LEU A 342 4.41 -11.66 13.38
C LEU A 342 5.88 -11.53 13.83
N LEU A 343 6.59 -12.63 14.06
CA LEU A 343 8.01 -12.61 14.41
C LEU A 343 8.88 -11.99 13.31
N LEU A 344 8.62 -12.33 12.04
CA LEU A 344 9.32 -11.73 10.91
C LEU A 344 9.12 -10.22 10.84
N MET A 345 7.89 -9.74 11.05
CA MET A 345 7.58 -8.31 11.11
C MET A 345 8.24 -7.61 12.30
N VAL A 346 8.29 -8.23 13.49
CA VAL A 346 9.01 -7.65 14.64
C VAL A 346 10.51 -7.52 14.34
N LEU A 347 11.15 -8.57 13.81
CA LEU A 347 12.58 -8.57 13.50
C LEU A 347 12.94 -7.56 12.39
N LEU A 348 12.16 -7.53 11.29
CA LEU A 348 12.41 -6.61 10.19
C LEU A 348 12.02 -5.17 10.54
N GLY A 349 10.97 -4.95 11.33
CA GLY A 349 10.54 -3.63 11.80
C GLY A 349 11.55 -3.00 12.76
N PHE A 350 12.12 -3.79 13.68
CA PHE A 350 13.22 -3.34 14.53
C PHE A 350 14.47 -2.98 13.69
N THR A 351 14.84 -3.87 12.76
CA THR A 351 16.00 -3.65 11.87
C THR A 351 15.81 -2.42 10.98
N GLY A 352 14.64 -2.26 10.36
CA GLY A 352 14.27 -1.12 9.53
C GLY A 352 14.26 0.20 10.32
N THR A 353 13.78 0.18 11.56
CA THR A 353 13.80 1.34 12.46
C THR A 353 15.24 1.74 12.81
N LEU A 354 16.10 0.79 13.17
CA LEU A 354 17.53 1.06 13.42
C LEU A 354 18.22 1.64 12.18
N CYS A 355 17.99 1.05 11.00
CA CYS A 355 18.59 1.52 9.76
C CYS A 355 18.08 2.93 9.36
N PHE A 356 16.79 3.24 9.59
CA PHE A 356 16.25 4.60 9.42
C PHE A 356 16.98 5.60 10.34
N PHE A 357 17.23 5.23 11.60
CA PHE A 357 17.94 6.09 12.56
C PHE A 357 19.41 6.31 12.16
N VAL A 358 20.07 5.30 11.60
CA VAL A 358 21.43 5.42 11.03
C VAL A 358 21.44 6.36 9.84
N VAL A 359 20.46 6.27 8.93
CA VAL A 359 20.35 7.16 7.77
C VAL A 359 20.11 8.60 8.19
N GLU A 360 19.13 8.86 9.07
CA GLU A 360 18.87 10.20 9.60
C GLU A 360 20.15 10.78 10.23
N ARG A 361 20.87 10.00 11.05
CA ARG A 361 22.14 10.42 11.65
C ARG A 361 23.26 10.68 10.63
N MET A 362 23.34 9.90 9.55
CA MET A 362 24.31 10.13 8.47
C MET A 362 24.02 11.42 7.71
N GLN A 363 22.76 11.66 7.33
CA GLN A 363 22.35 12.88 6.63
C GLN A 363 22.57 14.12 7.49
N ASN A 364 22.36 14.01 8.80
CA ASN A 364 22.67 15.08 9.75
C ASN A 364 24.16 15.46 9.73
N PHE A 365 25.07 14.49 9.79
CA PHE A 365 26.51 14.76 9.76
C PHE A 365 26.97 15.41 8.44
N SER A 366 26.35 15.07 7.31
CA SER A 366 26.62 15.71 6.02
C SER A 366 26.16 17.18 5.98
N ALA A 367 25.01 17.50 6.57
CA ALA A 367 24.50 18.88 6.63
C ALA A 367 25.31 19.75 7.59
N ASP A 368 25.64 19.21 8.77
CA ASP A 368 26.44 19.90 9.78
C ASP A 368 27.89 20.17 9.30
N LEU A 369 28.35 19.47 8.24
CA LEU A 369 29.61 19.69 7.51
C LEU A 369 29.51 20.65 6.31
N GLN A 370 28.33 21.15 5.96
CA GLN A 370 28.12 22.16 4.90
C GLN A 370 27.91 23.58 5.46
N GLU A 371 27.75 23.71 6.78
CA GLU A 371 27.68 25.00 7.50
C GLU A 371 29.04 25.46 8.07
N TYR A 372 30.14 24.77 7.74
CA TYR A 372 31.53 25.00 8.17
C TYR A 372 32.51 25.11 7.00
#